data_AF-A0A351GFU6-F1
#
_entry.id   AF-A0A351GFU6-F1
#
_cell.length_a   1.000
_cell.length_b   1.000
_cell.length_c   1.000
_cell.angle_alpha   90.00
_cell.angle_beta   90.00
_cell.angle_gamma   90.00
#
_symmetry.space_group_name_H-M   'P 1'
#
loop_
_entity.id
_entity.type
_entity.pdbx_description
1 polymer ?
#
loop_
_entity_poly.entity_id
_entity_poly.type
_entity_poly.pdbx_seq_one_letter_code
_entity_poly.pdbx_strand_id
1 'polypeptide(L)'
;MIKCKLVNGTATFVVDGEMHHVHNITEEEFDGYVELAHEASSTTGDYNTEDFLMEIHPKMKAKREEYAAKQEEAKATHMSVVWDEEERKLGGPRLMAVSDDFTVDEDGVPFYSNYSVPVPKAVCEAVLEAAYNTDSRYTLASVLNFWQWCMLNPNAIARTELFLWLATGDFSITDSGMVIAQRCVDVKSGEMSDRNLETFVMNEYAKIKKWKKSVFNYFVYEKVEDNTFKLLDNQQTDEISSEYMRIGGLSDLYEKFTSADYHAAVSSGIVYTDHHTGTMSITMGKPVNIPREQCDEDSNAACSSGLHVMSKKYGLRLGGVAIYVLVNPMNVVAVPAYDNTKFRCCEYLPFGLVQKDDTGDVIPFEPGTYSVDYAAYSTKHLVELITKFEETDKPELTLHHFSLDIKLVKEMSEVLEKMQSTISQRVIVV
;
A
#
# COMPACT_ATOMS: atom_id res chain seq x y z
N MET A 1 6.21 -28.45 -6.92
CA MET A 1 5.67 -29.83 -6.82
C MET A 1 5.25 -30.05 -5.39
N ILE A 2 3.94 -30.19 -5.17
CA ILE A 2 3.36 -30.40 -3.85
C ILE A 2 3.75 -31.78 -3.33
N LYS A 3 4.22 -31.88 -2.09
CA LYS A 3 4.54 -33.18 -1.47
C LYS A 3 3.39 -33.62 -0.57
N CYS A 4 2.93 -34.84 -0.74
CA CYS A 4 1.76 -35.38 -0.02
C CYS A 4 2.19 -36.55 0.87
N LYS A 5 1.66 -36.63 2.10
CA LYS A 5 1.90 -37.75 3.01
C LYS A 5 0.71 -37.97 3.95
N LEU A 6 0.17 -39.19 3.99
CA LEU A 6 -0.84 -39.61 4.96
C LEU A 6 -0.20 -40.40 6.10
N VAL A 7 -0.49 -40.02 7.35
CA VAL A 7 -0.09 -40.78 8.55
C VAL A 7 -1.24 -40.76 9.55
N ASN A 8 -1.74 -41.95 9.93
CA ASN A 8 -2.77 -42.13 10.96
C ASN A 8 -4.00 -41.19 10.77
N GLY A 9 -4.54 -41.12 9.55
CA GLY A 9 -5.70 -40.26 9.24
C GLY A 9 -5.41 -38.76 9.24
N THR A 10 -4.13 -38.36 9.24
CA THR A 10 -3.69 -36.98 9.03
C THR A 10 -2.90 -36.88 7.74
N ALA A 11 -3.42 -36.17 6.75
CA ALA A 11 -2.65 -35.81 5.57
C ALA A 11 -1.81 -34.57 5.83
N THR A 12 -0.61 -34.58 5.29
CA THR A 12 0.33 -33.46 5.27
C THR A 12 0.65 -33.15 3.83
N PHE A 13 0.41 -31.90 3.44
CA PHE A 13 0.72 -31.35 2.14
C PHE A 13 1.79 -30.28 2.30
N VAL A 14 2.87 -30.35 1.53
CA VAL A 14 3.91 -29.32 1.50
C VAL A 14 3.72 -28.50 0.23
N VAL A 15 3.20 -27.28 0.39
CA VAL A 15 2.92 -26.33 -0.69
C VAL A 15 3.85 -25.14 -0.48
N ASP A 16 4.70 -24.84 -1.47
CA ASP A 16 5.66 -23.72 -1.43
C ASP A 16 6.54 -23.63 -0.17
N GLY A 17 6.87 -24.80 0.40
CA GLY A 17 7.70 -24.91 1.60
C GLY A 17 6.92 -24.86 2.92
N GLU A 18 5.63 -24.55 2.89
CA GLU A 18 4.74 -24.58 4.05
C GLU A 18 4.04 -25.94 4.20
N MET A 19 3.84 -26.37 5.45
CA MET A 19 3.14 -27.62 5.77
C MET A 19 1.68 -27.34 6.13
N HIS A 20 0.77 -28.03 5.43
CA HIS A 20 -0.66 -27.99 5.68
C HIS A 20 -1.14 -29.36 6.15
N HIS A 21 -1.92 -29.38 7.23
CA HIS A 21 -2.43 -30.61 7.81
C HIS A 21 -3.94 -30.68 7.66
N VAL A 22 -4.43 -31.83 7.18
CA VAL A 22 -5.85 -32.18 7.14
C VAL A 22 -6.05 -33.42 7.99
N HIS A 23 -6.86 -33.30 9.03
CA HIS A 23 -7.09 -34.35 10.00
C HIS A 23 -8.39 -35.10 9.72
N ASN A 24 -8.47 -36.34 10.19
CA ASN A 24 -9.63 -37.21 10.12
C ASN A 24 -10.08 -37.52 8.68
N ILE A 25 -9.13 -37.70 7.77
CA ILE A 25 -9.42 -38.07 6.38
C ILE A 25 -9.17 -39.55 6.12
N THR A 26 -9.95 -40.12 5.21
CA THR A 26 -9.83 -41.47 4.69
C THR A 26 -8.73 -41.58 3.63
N GLU A 27 -8.31 -42.80 3.30
CA GLU A 27 -7.35 -43.03 2.19
C GLU A 27 -7.94 -42.59 0.84
N GLU A 28 -9.24 -42.80 0.62
CA GLU A 28 -9.94 -42.38 -0.62
C GLU A 28 -9.96 -40.85 -0.78
N GLU A 29 -10.27 -40.11 0.30
CA GLU A 29 -10.19 -38.64 0.30
C GLU A 29 -8.75 -38.15 0.09
N PHE A 30 -7.77 -38.83 0.68
CA PHE A 30 -6.37 -38.50 0.48
C PHE A 30 -5.93 -38.69 -0.97
N ASP A 31 -6.33 -39.79 -1.61
CA ASP A 31 -6.00 -40.07 -3.01
C ASP A 31 -6.60 -39.00 -3.94
N GLY A 32 -7.85 -38.57 -3.69
CA GLY A 32 -8.44 -37.44 -4.41
C GLY A 32 -7.65 -36.14 -4.25
N TYR A 33 -7.16 -35.83 -3.04
CA TYR A 33 -6.28 -34.68 -2.84
C TYR A 33 -4.92 -34.84 -3.53
N VAL A 34 -4.38 -36.05 -3.63
CA VAL A 34 -3.12 -36.29 -4.36
C VAL A 34 -3.29 -36.00 -5.85
N GLU A 35 -4.41 -36.40 -6.46
CA GLU A 35 -4.72 -36.07 -7.86
C GLU A 35 -4.79 -34.55 -8.09
N LEU A 36 -5.52 -33.83 -7.22
CA LEU A 36 -5.60 -32.37 -7.26
C LEU A 36 -4.24 -31.70 -7.07
N ALA A 37 -3.41 -32.21 -6.15
CA ALA A 37 -2.05 -31.71 -5.92
C ALA A 37 -1.13 -31.91 -7.14
N HIS A 38 -1.34 -32.98 -7.91
CA HIS A 38 -0.65 -33.22 -9.17
C HIS A 38 -1.08 -32.25 -10.25
N GLU A 39 -2.39 -32.02 -10.39
CA GLU A 39 -2.95 -31.06 -11.35
C GLU A 39 -2.45 -29.64 -11.05
N ALA A 40 -2.50 -29.25 -9.77
CA ALA A 40 -1.98 -27.98 -9.25
C ALA A 40 -0.47 -27.79 -9.44
N SER A 41 0.28 -28.89 -9.55
CA SER A 41 1.72 -28.85 -9.81
C SER A 41 2.06 -28.83 -11.31
N SER A 42 1.07 -28.91 -12.20
CA SER A 42 1.26 -28.89 -13.65
C SER A 42 1.36 -27.46 -14.17
N THR A 43 2.27 -27.21 -15.12
CA THR A 43 2.47 -25.87 -15.71
C THR A 43 1.52 -25.57 -16.87
N THR A 44 0.50 -26.39 -17.09
CA THR A 44 -0.37 -26.36 -18.29
C THR A 44 -1.86 -26.41 -17.99
N GLY A 45 -2.27 -26.49 -16.72
CA GLY A 45 -3.67 -26.52 -16.29
C GLY A 45 -4.12 -25.20 -15.67
N ASP A 46 -5.44 -24.95 -15.69
CA ASP A 46 -6.06 -23.78 -15.03
C ASP A 46 -6.14 -23.93 -13.50
N TYR A 47 -5.92 -25.16 -12.98
CA TYR A 47 -5.96 -25.50 -11.56
C TYR A 47 -4.57 -25.27 -10.93
N ASN A 48 -4.48 -24.41 -9.90
CA ASN A 48 -3.20 -23.99 -9.31
C ASN A 48 -3.03 -24.45 -7.84
N THR A 49 -1.86 -24.17 -7.25
CA THR A 49 -1.53 -24.53 -5.85
C THR A 49 -2.52 -23.95 -4.84
N GLU A 50 -3.15 -22.82 -5.14
CA GLU A 50 -4.10 -22.17 -4.24
C GLU A 50 -5.51 -22.76 -4.33
N ASP A 51 -5.98 -23.15 -5.53
CA ASP A 51 -7.22 -23.92 -5.66
C ASP A 51 -7.13 -25.23 -4.87
N PHE A 52 -5.96 -25.87 -4.91
CA PHE A 52 -5.66 -27.02 -4.06
C PHE A 52 -5.73 -26.69 -2.56
N LEU A 53 -5.10 -25.59 -2.12
CA LEU A 53 -5.16 -25.14 -0.72
C LEU A 53 -6.61 -24.89 -0.25
N MET A 54 -7.47 -24.36 -1.12
CA MET A 54 -8.88 -24.14 -0.79
C MET A 54 -9.67 -25.44 -0.64
N GLU A 55 -9.38 -26.46 -1.44
CA GLU A 55 -10.04 -27.77 -1.31
C GLU A 55 -9.63 -28.51 -0.03
N ILE A 56 -8.36 -28.40 0.39
CA ILE A 56 -7.89 -29.03 1.63
C ILE A 56 -8.24 -28.21 2.89
N HIS A 57 -8.59 -26.93 2.75
CA HIS A 57 -9.03 -26.06 3.84
C HIS A 57 -10.46 -25.54 3.60
N PRO A 58 -11.51 -26.30 3.98
CA PRO A 58 -12.92 -25.91 3.75
C PRO A 58 -13.29 -24.54 4.34
N LYS A 59 -12.63 -24.12 5.43
CA LYS A 59 -12.81 -22.79 6.01
C LYS A 59 -12.30 -21.67 5.11
N MET A 60 -11.22 -21.89 4.35
CA MET A 60 -10.72 -20.91 3.38
C MET A 60 -11.66 -20.80 2.19
N LYS A 61 -12.16 -21.93 1.65
CA LYS A 61 -13.15 -21.94 0.58
C LYS A 61 -14.46 -21.23 0.97
N ALA A 62 -15.02 -21.57 2.14
CA ALA A 62 -16.21 -20.90 2.66
C ALA A 62 -16.00 -19.39 2.87
N LYS A 63 -14.82 -18.98 3.36
CA LYS A 63 -14.44 -17.58 3.52
C LYS A 63 -14.39 -16.87 2.15
N ARG A 64 -13.80 -17.49 1.12
CA ARG A 64 -13.79 -16.95 -0.27
C ARG A 64 -15.19 -16.75 -0.82
N GLU A 65 -16.08 -17.73 -0.66
CA GLU A 65 -17.47 -17.62 -1.13
C GLU A 65 -18.25 -16.53 -0.37
N GLU A 66 -18.07 -16.43 0.95
CA GLU A 66 -18.66 -15.36 1.78
C GLU A 66 -18.16 -13.97 1.34
N TYR A 67 -16.86 -13.82 1.09
CA TYR A 67 -16.29 -12.56 0.62
C TYR A 67 -16.67 -12.23 -0.82
N ALA A 68 -16.72 -13.22 -1.72
CA ALA A 68 -17.21 -13.00 -3.07
C ALA A 68 -18.65 -12.50 -3.06
N ALA A 69 -19.51 -13.06 -2.18
CA ALA A 69 -20.88 -12.58 -1.99
C ALA A 69 -20.93 -11.16 -1.40
N LYS A 70 -20.12 -10.85 -0.38
CA LYS A 70 -20.02 -9.49 0.19
C LYS A 70 -19.46 -8.50 -0.82
N GLN A 71 -18.50 -8.91 -1.65
CA GLN A 71 -18.01 -8.07 -2.73
C GLN A 71 -19.10 -7.85 -3.75
N GLU A 72 -19.83 -8.87 -4.21
CA GLU A 72 -20.92 -8.70 -5.17
C GLU A 72 -22.03 -7.78 -4.61
N GLU A 73 -22.39 -7.94 -3.34
CA GLU A 73 -23.30 -7.04 -2.63
C GLU A 73 -22.75 -5.61 -2.55
N ALA A 74 -21.46 -5.44 -2.19
CA ALA A 74 -20.80 -4.15 -2.13
C ALA A 74 -20.60 -3.52 -3.53
N LYS A 75 -20.37 -4.32 -4.57
CA LYS A 75 -20.33 -3.89 -5.97
C LYS A 75 -21.72 -3.37 -6.38
N ALA A 76 -22.78 -4.07 -5.99
CA ALA A 76 -24.15 -3.63 -6.25
C ALA A 76 -24.55 -2.38 -5.46
N THR A 77 -24.06 -2.21 -4.22
CA THR A 77 -24.49 -1.13 -3.30
C THR A 77 -23.56 0.08 -3.25
N HIS A 78 -22.24 -0.07 -3.41
CA HIS A 78 -21.21 0.96 -3.17
C HIS A 78 -20.47 1.41 -4.44
N MET A 79 -20.40 0.57 -5.48
CA MET A 79 -19.88 1.01 -6.79
C MET A 79 -20.97 1.58 -7.69
N SER A 80 -22.24 1.51 -7.29
CA SER A 80 -23.25 2.25 -8.01
C SER A 80 -22.89 3.74 -7.91
N VAL A 81 -22.75 4.38 -9.07
CA VAL A 81 -22.91 5.84 -9.18
C VAL A 81 -24.30 6.25 -8.67
N VAL A 82 -25.22 5.29 -8.68
CA VAL A 82 -26.61 5.39 -8.28
C VAL A 82 -26.71 5.33 -6.77
N TRP A 83 -26.54 6.48 -6.15
CA TRP A 83 -27.41 6.86 -5.05
C TRP A 83 -28.87 6.72 -5.53
N ASP A 84 -29.74 6.17 -4.69
CA ASP A 84 -31.16 6.19 -5.02
C ASP A 84 -31.65 7.64 -5.23
N GLU A 85 -32.86 7.83 -5.75
CA GLU A 85 -33.34 9.18 -6.08
C GLU A 85 -33.38 10.12 -4.86
N GLU A 86 -33.64 9.61 -3.66
CA GLU A 86 -33.62 10.42 -2.44
C GLU A 86 -32.18 10.71 -1.99
N GLU A 87 -31.30 9.70 -2.01
CA GLU A 87 -29.88 9.84 -1.72
C GLU A 87 -29.22 10.89 -2.65
N ARG A 88 -29.55 10.91 -3.95
CA ARG A 88 -29.05 11.92 -4.92
C ARG A 88 -29.50 13.32 -4.56
N LYS A 89 -30.79 13.50 -4.26
CA LYS A 89 -31.37 14.80 -3.88
C LYS A 89 -30.79 15.37 -2.60
N LEU A 90 -30.36 14.51 -1.66
CA LEU A 90 -29.83 14.90 -0.36
C LEU A 90 -28.31 15.02 -0.34
N GLY A 91 -27.60 14.05 -0.91
CA GLY A 91 -26.15 13.98 -0.83
C GLY A 91 -25.46 14.90 -1.83
N GLY A 92 -26.03 15.10 -3.03
CA GLY A 92 -25.45 15.96 -4.06
C GLY A 92 -25.22 17.39 -3.56
N PRO A 93 -26.25 18.06 -3.01
CA PRO A 93 -26.09 19.37 -2.39
C PRO A 93 -25.11 19.40 -1.21
N ARG A 94 -25.02 18.30 -0.43
CA ARG A 94 -24.04 18.21 0.67
C ARG A 94 -22.61 18.17 0.15
N LEU A 95 -22.34 17.43 -0.93
CA LEU A 95 -21.01 17.40 -1.56
C LEU A 95 -20.62 18.77 -2.12
N MET A 96 -21.55 19.45 -2.79
CA MET A 96 -21.33 20.84 -3.26
C MET A 96 -21.05 21.82 -2.11
N ALA A 97 -21.63 21.58 -0.93
CA ALA A 97 -21.35 22.39 0.27
C ALA A 97 -19.99 22.05 0.92
N VAL A 98 -19.40 20.88 0.62
CA VAL A 98 -18.05 20.52 1.08
C VAL A 98 -16.98 21.24 0.26
N SER A 99 -17.18 21.39 -1.05
CA SER A 99 -16.26 22.08 -1.95
C SER A 99 -16.95 22.53 -3.24
N ASP A 100 -16.59 23.73 -3.71
CA ASP A 100 -17.03 24.28 -5.01
C ASP A 100 -16.55 23.44 -6.22
N ASP A 101 -15.64 22.50 -5.98
CA ASP A 101 -15.15 21.55 -6.97
C ASP A 101 -16.17 20.47 -7.33
N PHE A 102 -17.18 20.22 -6.47
CA PHE A 102 -18.24 19.26 -6.76
C PHE A 102 -19.36 19.89 -7.57
N THR A 103 -19.83 19.17 -8.56
CA THR A 103 -21.02 19.50 -9.34
C THR A 103 -21.99 18.32 -9.34
N VAL A 104 -23.24 18.57 -9.69
CA VAL A 104 -24.23 17.52 -9.93
C VAL A 104 -24.90 17.73 -11.27
N ASP A 105 -25.27 16.65 -11.95
CA ASP A 105 -26.08 16.72 -13.17
C ASP A 105 -27.58 16.92 -12.86
N GLU A 106 -28.42 16.91 -13.89
CA GLU A 106 -29.89 17.07 -13.77
C GLU A 106 -30.53 15.98 -12.90
N ASP A 107 -29.87 14.83 -12.80
CA ASP A 107 -30.28 13.67 -12.04
C ASP A 107 -29.71 13.68 -10.61
N GLY A 108 -28.91 14.68 -10.24
CA GLY A 108 -28.28 14.77 -8.91
C GLY A 108 -27.08 13.84 -8.72
N VAL A 109 -26.52 13.30 -9.81
CA VAL A 109 -25.31 12.47 -9.78
C VAL A 109 -24.09 13.35 -9.55
N PRO A 110 -23.23 13.03 -8.56
CA PRO A 110 -22.08 13.87 -8.23
C PRO A 110 -20.90 13.66 -9.19
N PHE A 111 -20.32 14.77 -9.60
CA PHE A 111 -19.06 14.87 -10.33
C PHE A 111 -18.09 15.73 -9.54
N TYR A 112 -16.79 15.52 -9.75
CA TYR A 112 -15.74 16.39 -9.21
C TYR A 112 -15.04 17.06 -10.40
N SER A 113 -14.60 18.30 -10.22
CA SER A 113 -14.17 19.26 -11.25
C SER A 113 -13.59 18.68 -12.55
N ASN A 114 -14.21 19.01 -13.68
CA ASN A 114 -13.78 18.64 -15.05
C ASN A 114 -13.63 17.13 -15.34
N TYR A 115 -13.84 16.25 -14.37
CA TYR A 115 -13.92 14.82 -14.64
C TYR A 115 -15.25 14.51 -15.32
N SER A 116 -15.17 13.84 -16.47
CA SER A 116 -16.35 13.28 -17.15
C SER A 116 -16.87 12.00 -16.50
N VAL A 117 -16.19 11.53 -15.45
CA VAL A 117 -16.52 10.31 -14.71
C VAL A 117 -17.21 10.68 -13.40
N PRO A 118 -18.40 10.11 -13.11
CA PRO A 118 -19.07 10.31 -11.84
C PRO A 118 -18.25 9.85 -10.65
N VAL A 119 -18.39 10.54 -9.52
CA VAL A 119 -17.73 10.14 -8.27
C VAL A 119 -18.45 8.91 -7.70
N PRO A 120 -17.75 7.80 -7.41
CA PRO A 120 -18.38 6.60 -6.85
C PRO A 120 -19.01 6.86 -5.47
N LYS A 121 -20.14 6.19 -5.16
CA LYS A 121 -20.83 6.32 -3.87
C LYS A 121 -19.90 6.17 -2.66
N ALA A 122 -19.05 5.14 -2.63
CA ALA A 122 -18.10 4.93 -1.53
C ALA A 122 -17.16 6.13 -1.31
N VAL A 123 -16.75 6.81 -2.40
CA VAL A 123 -15.89 8.00 -2.34
C VAL A 123 -16.71 9.19 -1.84
N CYS A 124 -17.94 9.38 -2.32
CA CYS A 124 -18.84 10.42 -1.83
C CYS A 124 -19.12 10.28 -0.32
N GLU A 125 -19.39 9.06 0.15
CA GLU A 125 -19.59 8.77 1.57
C GLU A 125 -18.33 9.06 2.39
N ALA A 126 -17.15 8.63 1.92
CA ALA A 126 -15.89 8.94 2.57
C ALA A 126 -15.58 10.45 2.61
N VAL A 127 -15.95 11.20 1.57
CA VAL A 127 -15.83 12.66 1.53
C VAL A 127 -16.74 13.32 2.56
N LEU A 128 -18.02 12.91 2.61
CA LEU A 128 -18.98 13.45 3.58
C LEU A 128 -18.58 13.11 5.02
N GLU A 129 -18.11 11.88 5.26
CA GLU A 129 -17.57 11.46 6.56
C GLU A 129 -16.37 12.33 6.95
N ALA A 130 -15.41 12.50 6.05
CA ALA A 130 -14.22 13.33 6.29
C ALA A 130 -14.53 14.82 6.51
N ALA A 131 -15.61 15.34 5.91
CA ALA A 131 -15.99 16.74 6.03
C ALA A 131 -16.82 17.06 7.27
N TYR A 132 -17.69 16.12 7.69
CA TYR A 132 -18.68 16.38 8.74
C TYR A 132 -18.46 15.61 10.04
N ASN A 133 -17.62 14.57 10.05
CA ASN A 133 -17.26 13.85 11.26
C ASN A 133 -15.85 14.26 11.75
N THR A 134 -15.79 14.89 12.92
CA THR A 134 -14.52 15.30 13.55
C THR A 134 -13.65 14.12 13.98
N ASP A 135 -14.24 12.94 14.17
CA ASP A 135 -13.56 11.70 14.52
C ASP A 135 -13.23 10.85 13.28
N SER A 136 -13.45 11.39 12.08
CA SER A 136 -13.10 10.71 10.83
C SER A 136 -11.60 10.35 10.80
N ARG A 137 -11.32 9.12 10.38
CA ARG A 137 -9.96 8.65 10.12
C ARG A 137 -9.33 9.24 8.86
N TYR A 138 -10.11 9.95 8.05
CA TYR A 138 -9.68 10.56 6.79
C TYR A 138 -9.90 12.06 6.81
N THR A 139 -8.97 12.80 6.21
CA THR A 139 -9.17 14.20 5.84
C THR A 139 -9.84 14.28 4.47
N LEU A 140 -10.55 15.38 4.19
CA LEU A 140 -11.12 15.63 2.86
C LEU A 140 -10.05 15.46 1.76
N ALA A 141 -8.86 15.98 2.02
CA ALA A 141 -7.77 15.95 1.07
C ALA A 141 -7.21 14.54 0.84
N SER A 142 -7.16 13.69 1.87
CA SER A 142 -6.74 12.30 1.73
C SER A 142 -7.65 11.52 0.77
N VAL A 143 -8.97 11.63 0.95
CA VAL A 143 -9.96 10.92 0.14
C VAL A 143 -9.94 11.40 -1.32
N LEU A 144 -9.94 12.72 -1.53
CA LEU A 144 -9.93 13.29 -2.88
C LEU A 144 -8.66 12.96 -3.65
N ASN A 145 -7.49 13.05 -3.01
CA ASN A 145 -6.23 12.70 -3.66
C ASN A 145 -6.13 11.20 -3.92
N PHE A 146 -6.62 10.35 -3.01
CA PHE A 146 -6.68 8.91 -3.24
C PHE A 146 -7.53 8.58 -4.46
N TRP A 147 -8.72 9.19 -4.57
CA TRP A 147 -9.61 8.99 -5.71
C TRP A 147 -8.97 9.46 -7.01
N GLN A 148 -8.29 10.61 -7.02
CA GLN A 148 -7.55 11.09 -8.19
C GLN A 148 -6.47 10.09 -8.64
N TRP A 149 -5.68 9.53 -7.71
CA TRP A 149 -4.72 8.49 -8.06
C TRP A 149 -5.37 7.21 -8.58
N CYS A 150 -6.54 6.83 -8.05
CA CYS A 150 -7.30 5.70 -8.58
C CYS A 150 -7.70 5.95 -10.03
N MET A 151 -8.14 7.16 -10.38
CA MET A 151 -8.50 7.51 -11.75
C MET A 151 -7.34 7.34 -12.75
N LEU A 152 -6.08 7.45 -12.28
CA LEU A 152 -4.88 7.21 -13.09
C LEU A 152 -4.47 5.74 -13.18
N ASN A 153 -5.13 4.83 -12.45
CA ASN A 153 -4.85 3.40 -12.54
C ASN A 153 -5.41 2.83 -13.85
N PRO A 154 -4.59 2.20 -14.70
CA PRO A 154 -5.04 1.67 -15.99
C PRO A 154 -6.01 0.49 -15.85
N ASN A 155 -5.95 -0.27 -14.74
CA ASN A 155 -6.85 -1.40 -14.52
C ASN A 155 -8.20 -0.92 -13.95
N ALA A 156 -9.24 -1.00 -14.77
CA ALA A 156 -10.61 -0.61 -14.39
C ALA A 156 -11.16 -1.40 -13.19
N ILE A 157 -10.82 -2.69 -13.08
CA ILE A 157 -11.23 -3.54 -11.97
C ILE A 157 -10.54 -3.07 -10.69
N ALA A 158 -9.23 -2.82 -10.73
CA ALA A 158 -8.48 -2.33 -9.58
C ALA A 158 -9.00 -0.97 -9.06
N ARG A 159 -9.34 -0.02 -9.95
CA ARG A 159 -9.96 1.27 -9.57
C ARG A 159 -11.18 1.05 -8.70
N THR A 160 -12.04 0.19 -9.20
CA THR A 160 -13.31 -0.16 -8.61
C THR A 160 -13.16 -0.88 -7.26
N GLU A 161 -12.27 -1.87 -7.19
CA GLU A 161 -12.05 -2.65 -5.96
C GLU A 161 -11.37 -1.82 -4.87
N LEU A 162 -10.50 -0.87 -5.25
CA LEU A 162 -9.88 0.06 -4.32
C LEU A 162 -10.90 0.93 -3.57
N PHE A 163 -12.03 1.25 -4.18
CA PHE A 163 -13.11 1.98 -3.51
C PHE A 163 -13.81 1.13 -2.44
N LEU A 164 -14.08 -0.14 -2.75
CA LEU A 164 -14.63 -1.10 -1.79
C LEU A 164 -13.67 -1.38 -0.63
N TRP A 165 -12.38 -1.41 -0.97
CA TRP A 165 -11.30 -1.61 -0.04
C TRP A 165 -11.14 -0.41 0.91
N LEU A 166 -11.38 0.83 0.46
CA LEU A 166 -11.40 2.03 1.31
C LEU A 166 -12.42 1.90 2.46
N ALA A 167 -13.57 1.28 2.16
CA ALA A 167 -14.63 1.06 3.13
C ALA A 167 -14.32 -0.10 4.11
N THR A 168 -13.53 -1.10 3.70
CA THR A 168 -13.48 -2.41 4.38
C THR A 168 -12.08 -2.94 4.76
N GLY A 169 -11.00 -2.39 4.21
CA GLY A 169 -9.66 -2.98 4.20
C GLY A 169 -8.78 -2.69 5.42
N ASP A 170 -9.21 -1.82 6.35
CA ASP A 170 -8.42 -1.42 7.54
C ASP A 170 -7.10 -0.70 7.23
N PHE A 171 -6.96 -0.15 6.02
CA PHE A 171 -5.79 0.62 5.63
C PHE A 171 -6.01 2.13 5.82
N SER A 172 -4.91 2.81 6.11
CA SER A 172 -4.84 4.26 6.22
C SER A 172 -4.39 4.85 4.88
N ILE A 173 -4.81 6.07 4.57
CA ILE A 173 -4.35 6.84 3.41
C ILE A 173 -3.76 8.17 3.85
N THR A 174 -2.66 8.61 3.24
CA THR A 174 -2.05 9.91 3.53
C THR A 174 -2.91 11.06 2.98
N ASP A 175 -2.64 12.29 3.43
CA ASP A 175 -3.25 13.48 2.82
C ASP A 175 -2.92 13.68 1.34
N SER A 176 -1.88 13.01 0.83
CA SER A 176 -1.52 12.97 -0.59
C SER A 176 -2.16 11.81 -1.35
N GLY A 177 -3.03 11.02 -0.70
CA GLY A 177 -3.77 9.92 -1.30
C GLY A 177 -2.99 8.61 -1.44
N MET A 178 -1.84 8.48 -0.78
CA MET A 178 -1.04 7.24 -0.79
C MET A 178 -1.61 6.26 0.23
N VAL A 179 -1.71 4.99 -0.14
CA VAL A 179 -2.04 3.89 0.78
C VAL A 179 -0.86 3.60 1.69
N ILE A 180 -1.11 3.55 2.99
CA ILE A 180 -0.14 3.08 3.99
C ILE A 180 -0.40 1.59 4.21
N ALA A 181 0.51 0.76 3.72
CA ALA A 181 0.48 -0.69 3.87
C ALA A 181 1.71 -1.19 4.61
N GLN A 182 1.73 -2.48 4.90
CA GLN A 182 2.85 -3.18 5.48
C GLN A 182 3.35 -4.27 4.55
N ARG A 183 4.62 -4.65 4.71
CA ARG A 183 5.21 -5.82 4.09
C ARG A 183 6.20 -6.46 5.04
N CYS A 184 6.31 -7.78 4.98
CA CYS A 184 7.38 -8.51 5.64
C CYS A 184 8.52 -8.78 4.65
N VAL A 185 9.75 -8.62 5.14
CA VAL A 185 11.00 -8.69 4.38
C VAL A 185 12.07 -9.38 5.23
N ASP A 186 13.11 -9.86 4.59
CA ASP A 186 14.31 -10.39 5.24
C ASP A 186 15.50 -9.45 5.04
N VAL A 187 16.45 -9.45 5.98
CA VAL A 187 17.69 -8.67 5.84
C VAL A 187 18.60 -9.39 4.84
N LYS A 188 18.93 -8.72 3.74
CA LYS A 188 19.84 -9.22 2.69
C LYS A 188 21.29 -8.89 3.01
N SER A 189 21.54 -7.67 3.49
CA SER A 189 22.86 -7.20 3.93
C SER A 189 22.75 -6.03 4.91
N GLY A 190 23.80 -5.85 5.71
CA GLY A 190 23.79 -4.90 6.83
C GLY A 190 23.36 -5.55 8.15
N GLU A 191 23.56 -4.84 9.26
CA GLU A 191 23.17 -5.31 10.59
C GLU A 191 22.04 -4.45 11.15
N MET A 192 20.90 -5.10 11.42
CA MET A 192 19.77 -4.48 12.11
C MET A 192 19.96 -4.61 13.62
N SER A 193 20.10 -3.48 14.31
CA SER A 193 20.17 -3.43 15.78
C SER A 193 19.80 -2.03 16.27
N ASP A 194 19.48 -1.90 17.56
CA ASP A 194 19.23 -0.59 18.20
C ASP A 194 20.47 0.32 18.22
N ARG A 195 21.64 -0.23 17.91
CA ARG A 195 22.92 0.49 17.73
C ARG A 195 23.18 0.90 16.28
N ASN A 196 22.24 0.64 15.37
CA ASN A 196 22.32 1.09 13.99
C ASN A 196 21.67 2.47 13.86
N LEU A 197 22.46 3.48 13.49
CA LEU A 197 22.00 4.87 13.37
C LEU A 197 20.88 5.05 12.33
N GLU A 198 20.96 4.35 11.20
CA GLU A 198 19.93 4.38 10.16
C GLU A 198 18.61 3.84 10.72
N THR A 199 18.64 2.68 11.39
CA THR A 199 17.47 2.07 12.05
C THR A 199 16.84 3.02 13.07
N PHE A 200 17.67 3.63 13.93
CA PHE A 200 17.22 4.59 14.94
C PHE A 200 16.54 5.81 14.31
N VAL A 201 17.17 6.42 13.30
CA VAL A 201 16.65 7.62 12.63
C VAL A 201 15.33 7.34 11.92
N MET A 202 15.21 6.20 11.22
CA MET A 202 13.95 5.84 10.54
C MET A 202 12.80 5.68 11.53
N ASN A 203 13.04 5.01 12.67
CA ASN A 203 12.03 4.76 13.68
C ASN A 203 11.57 6.04 14.38
N GLU A 204 12.51 6.88 14.80
CA GLU A 204 12.18 8.13 15.48
C GLU A 204 11.53 9.14 14.53
N TYR A 205 11.98 9.22 13.27
CA TYR A 205 11.32 10.07 12.26
C TYR A 205 9.85 9.68 12.07
N ALA A 206 9.58 8.38 11.87
CA ALA A 206 8.22 7.85 11.71
C ALA A 206 7.34 8.16 12.94
N LYS A 207 7.89 8.01 14.15
CA LYS A 207 7.22 8.29 15.43
C LYS A 207 6.89 9.77 15.63
N ILE A 208 7.83 10.68 15.36
CA ILE A 208 7.59 12.13 15.46
C ILE A 208 6.51 12.58 14.47
N LYS A 209 6.57 12.09 13.23
CA LYS A 209 5.54 12.37 12.22
C LYS A 209 4.16 11.83 12.63
N LYS A 210 4.11 10.63 13.23
CA LYS A 210 2.87 10.08 13.82
C LYS A 210 2.28 10.99 14.89
N TRP A 211 3.11 11.62 15.72
CA TRP A 211 2.66 12.59 16.72
C TRP A 211 2.28 13.96 16.14
N LYS A 212 2.31 14.12 14.80
CA LYS A 212 2.04 15.38 14.10
C LYS A 212 2.93 16.53 14.59
N LYS A 213 4.16 16.20 15.03
CA LYS A 213 5.16 17.18 15.48
C LYS A 213 6.17 17.48 14.37
N SER A 214 6.76 18.67 14.45
CA SER A 214 7.82 19.07 13.51
C SER A 214 9.11 18.30 13.80
N VAL A 215 9.63 17.61 12.79
CA VAL A 215 10.91 16.87 12.85
C VAL A 215 12.13 17.79 12.99
N PHE A 216 12.01 19.06 12.59
CA PHE A 216 13.08 20.06 12.69
C PHE A 216 13.43 20.44 14.13
N ASN A 217 12.56 20.13 15.09
CA ASN A 217 12.77 20.43 16.50
C ASN A 217 13.56 19.34 17.23
N TYR A 218 13.99 18.28 16.54
CA TYR A 218 14.59 17.10 17.15
C TYR A 218 16.02 16.84 16.65
N PHE A 219 16.88 16.41 17.58
CA PHE A 219 18.29 16.11 17.34
C PHE A 219 18.65 14.72 17.86
N VAL A 220 19.51 14.04 17.12
CA VAL A 220 20.02 12.71 17.46
C VAL A 220 21.36 12.85 18.15
N TYR A 221 21.52 12.12 19.26
CA TYR A 221 22.73 12.05 20.05
C TYR A 221 23.19 10.60 20.17
N GLU A 222 24.50 10.38 20.16
CA GLU A 222 25.14 9.08 20.38
C GLU A 222 25.85 9.07 21.72
N LYS A 223 25.65 8.00 22.49
CA LYS A 223 26.40 7.74 23.71
C LYS A 223 27.71 7.04 23.34
N VAL A 224 28.83 7.67 23.65
CA VAL A 224 30.17 7.24 23.18
C VAL A 224 30.60 5.88 23.74
N GLU A 225 30.09 5.48 24.90
CA GLU A 225 30.51 4.25 25.59
C GLU A 225 30.00 2.98 24.90
N ASP A 226 28.75 2.99 24.41
CA ASP A 226 28.04 1.80 23.94
C ASP A 226 27.39 1.96 22.56
N ASN A 227 27.61 3.11 21.90
CA ASN A 227 27.05 3.48 20.60
C ASN A 227 25.52 3.38 20.55
N THR A 228 24.86 3.71 21.66
CA THR A 228 23.40 3.84 21.70
C THR A 228 22.96 5.25 21.36
N PHE A 229 21.76 5.39 20.80
CA PHE A 229 21.24 6.68 20.35
C PHE A 229 20.07 7.18 21.20
N LYS A 230 19.96 8.51 21.32
CA LYS A 230 18.85 9.20 21.97
C LYS A 230 18.35 10.35 21.10
N LEU A 231 17.03 10.54 21.09
CA LEU A 231 16.37 11.69 20.46
C LEU A 231 16.01 12.70 21.54
N LEU A 232 16.35 13.97 21.30
CA LEU A 232 16.00 15.07 22.19
C LEU A 232 15.36 16.20 21.38
N ASP A 233 14.37 16.86 21.97
CA ASP A 233 13.85 18.10 21.40
C ASP A 233 14.76 19.29 21.72
N ASN A 234 14.59 20.40 21.00
CA ASN A 234 15.40 21.61 21.15
C ASN A 234 15.23 22.32 22.52
N GLN A 235 14.26 21.92 23.34
CA GLN A 235 14.03 22.46 24.69
C GLN A 235 14.67 21.58 25.79
N GLN A 236 14.99 20.32 25.46
CA GLN A 236 15.59 19.33 26.37
C GLN A 236 17.11 19.24 26.26
N THR A 237 17.76 20.14 25.52
CA THR A 237 19.22 20.09 25.28
C THR A 237 20.06 20.33 26.54
N ASP A 238 19.49 20.96 27.57
CA ASP A 238 20.18 21.27 28.83
C ASP A 238 20.34 20.05 29.75
N GLU A 239 19.69 18.91 29.43
CA GLU A 239 19.74 17.66 30.21
C GLU A 239 20.82 16.67 29.73
N ILE A 240 21.74 17.12 28.87
CA ILE A 240 22.70 16.25 28.20
C ILE A 240 23.97 16.10 29.03
N SER A 241 24.19 14.88 29.53
CA SER A 241 25.46 14.43 30.11
C SER A 241 26.60 14.58 29.10
N SER A 242 27.81 14.89 29.58
CA SER A 242 29.01 15.03 28.73
C SER A 242 29.40 13.77 27.96
N GLU A 243 28.74 12.64 28.22
CA GLU A 243 28.93 11.36 27.54
C GLU A 243 28.23 11.24 26.17
N TYR A 244 27.36 12.19 25.82
CA TYR A 244 26.62 12.20 24.57
C TYR A 244 27.20 13.18 23.56
N MET A 245 27.38 12.73 22.32
CA MET A 245 27.78 13.56 21.19
C MET A 245 26.58 13.80 20.27
N ARG A 246 26.36 15.05 19.85
CA ARG A 246 25.33 15.38 18.87
C ARG A 246 25.75 14.90 17.48
N ILE A 247 24.92 14.07 16.86
CA ILE A 247 25.13 13.51 15.53
C ILE A 247 24.55 14.42 14.43
N GLY A 248 23.34 14.94 14.65
CA GLY A 248 22.68 15.79 13.64
C GLY A 248 21.20 16.06 13.94
N GLY A 249 20.57 16.85 13.07
CA GLY A 249 19.12 17.04 13.05
C GLY A 249 18.41 15.78 12.53
N LEU A 250 17.26 15.45 13.12
CA LEU A 250 16.50 14.27 12.71
C LEU A 250 16.06 14.35 11.24
N SER A 251 15.63 15.52 10.77
CA SER A 251 15.24 15.72 9.36
C SER A 251 16.42 15.47 8.41
N ASP A 252 17.55 16.15 8.64
CA ASP A 252 18.73 16.06 7.79
C ASP A 252 19.29 14.64 7.72
N LEU A 253 19.31 13.93 8.86
CA LEU A 253 19.76 12.54 8.92
C LEU A 253 18.82 11.62 8.15
N TYR A 254 17.50 11.81 8.28
CA TYR A 254 16.52 11.03 7.52
C TYR A 254 16.62 11.28 6.02
N GLU A 255 16.72 12.54 5.60
CA GLU A 255 16.92 12.91 4.19
C GLU A 255 18.21 12.31 3.63
N LYS A 256 19.30 12.37 4.40
CA LYS A 256 20.56 11.71 4.05
C LYS A 256 20.35 10.22 3.81
N PHE A 257 19.75 9.50 4.77
CA PHE A 257 19.58 8.05 4.69
C PHE A 257 18.53 7.59 3.67
N THR A 258 17.65 8.47 3.22
CA THR A 258 16.69 8.18 2.15
C THR A 258 17.17 8.66 0.78
N SER A 259 18.24 9.45 0.71
CA SER A 259 18.78 9.97 -0.54
C SER A 259 19.39 8.87 -1.43
N ALA A 260 19.20 9.01 -2.74
CA ALA A 260 19.79 8.10 -3.72
C ALA A 260 21.33 8.09 -3.64
N ASP A 261 21.93 9.25 -3.36
CA ASP A 261 23.38 9.47 -3.28
C ASP A 261 24.02 8.74 -2.09
N TYR A 262 23.37 8.74 -0.92
CA TYR A 262 23.87 8.02 0.25
C TYR A 262 24.01 6.52 -0.03
N HIS A 263 22.97 5.92 -0.60
CA HIS A 263 22.93 4.51 -0.96
C HIS A 263 23.86 4.15 -2.12
N ALA A 264 24.26 5.12 -2.95
CA ALA A 264 25.26 4.91 -3.99
C ALA A 264 26.70 5.03 -3.45
N ALA A 265 26.92 5.89 -2.46
CA ALA A 265 28.23 6.19 -1.89
C ALA A 265 28.64 5.25 -0.74
N VAL A 266 27.69 4.57 -0.10
CA VAL A 266 27.93 3.82 1.13
C VAL A 266 27.53 2.36 0.94
N SER A 267 28.48 1.43 1.08
CA SER A 267 28.28 -0.02 1.04
C SER A 267 27.69 -0.61 2.34
N SER A 268 27.25 0.23 3.28
CA SER A 268 26.89 -0.14 4.66
C SER A 268 25.45 0.19 5.07
N GLY A 269 24.57 0.58 4.13
CA GLY A 269 23.13 0.71 4.42
C GLY A 269 22.45 -0.65 4.55
N ILE A 270 21.35 -0.73 5.30
CA ILE A 270 20.58 -1.98 5.41
C ILE A 270 19.83 -2.21 4.10
N VAL A 271 20.05 -3.38 3.48
CA VAL A 271 19.31 -3.83 2.31
C VAL A 271 18.43 -4.99 2.72
N TYR A 272 17.15 -4.91 2.39
CA TYR A 272 16.16 -5.96 2.61
C TYR A 272 15.88 -6.70 1.30
N THR A 273 15.21 -7.84 1.41
CA THR A 273 14.76 -8.66 0.28
C THR A 273 13.40 -9.29 0.58
N ASP A 274 12.71 -9.75 -0.45
CA ASP A 274 11.46 -10.48 -0.31
C ASP A 274 11.70 -11.88 0.26
N HIS A 275 10.79 -12.35 1.11
CA HIS A 275 10.92 -13.66 1.76
C HIS A 275 10.91 -14.83 0.79
N HIS A 276 10.09 -14.74 -0.27
CA HIS A 276 9.83 -15.85 -1.18
C HIS A 276 11.01 -16.18 -2.09
N THR A 277 11.55 -15.18 -2.79
CA THR A 277 12.63 -15.37 -3.77
C THR A 277 14.00 -15.03 -3.20
N GLY A 278 14.08 -14.10 -2.23
CA GLY A 278 15.34 -13.54 -1.74
C GLY A 278 16.08 -12.72 -2.78
N THR A 279 15.49 -12.46 -3.96
CA THR A 279 16.19 -11.84 -5.09
C THR A 279 16.08 -10.33 -5.11
N MET A 280 14.99 -9.77 -4.57
CA MET A 280 14.72 -8.34 -4.60
C MET A 280 15.77 -7.55 -3.82
N SER A 281 15.90 -6.26 -4.14
CA SER A 281 16.69 -5.31 -3.37
C SER A 281 15.75 -4.22 -2.89
N ILE A 282 15.52 -4.18 -1.58
CA ILE A 282 14.58 -3.27 -0.95
C ILE A 282 15.41 -2.34 -0.05
N THR A 283 15.35 -1.05 -0.33
CA THR A 283 16.10 -0.02 0.40
C THR A 283 15.14 1.07 0.85
N MET A 284 15.22 1.47 2.12
CA MET A 284 14.35 2.51 2.66
C MET A 284 14.50 3.82 1.89
N GLY A 285 13.37 4.47 1.58
CA GLY A 285 13.33 5.71 0.81
C GLY A 285 13.50 5.53 -0.71
N LYS A 286 13.71 4.31 -1.22
CA LYS A 286 13.80 4.03 -2.66
C LYS A 286 12.59 3.23 -3.15
N PRO A 287 11.88 3.68 -4.18
CA PRO A 287 10.80 2.90 -4.78
C PRO A 287 11.27 1.51 -5.20
N VAL A 288 10.46 0.51 -4.88
CA VAL A 288 10.62 -0.87 -5.30
C VAL A 288 9.56 -1.12 -6.36
N ASN A 289 9.97 -1.46 -7.57
CA ASN A 289 9.05 -1.74 -8.68
C ASN A 289 9.41 -3.02 -9.44
N ILE A 290 8.41 -3.52 -10.13
CA ILE A 290 8.52 -4.50 -11.20
C ILE A 290 7.70 -4.00 -12.41
N PRO A 291 8.05 -4.40 -13.65
CA PRO A 291 7.22 -4.21 -14.84
C PRO A 291 5.74 -4.51 -14.57
N ARG A 292 4.83 -3.56 -14.81
CA ARG A 292 3.40 -3.77 -14.55
C ARG A 292 2.86 -4.94 -15.39
N GLU A 293 3.35 -5.08 -16.62
CA GLU A 293 3.07 -6.19 -17.53
C GLU A 293 3.55 -7.56 -17.02
N GLN A 294 4.42 -7.59 -16.01
CA GLN A 294 4.82 -8.82 -15.30
C GLN A 294 3.98 -9.08 -14.06
N CYS A 295 3.07 -8.17 -13.71
CA CYS A 295 2.11 -8.38 -12.64
C CYS A 295 0.85 -9.05 -13.18
N ASP A 296 0.24 -9.91 -12.38
CA ASP A 296 -1.04 -10.53 -12.69
C ASP A 296 -2.18 -9.64 -12.15
N GLU A 297 -3.10 -9.26 -13.06
CA GLU A 297 -4.26 -8.40 -12.80
C GLU A 297 -5.54 -9.16 -12.39
N ASP A 298 -5.55 -10.50 -12.40
CA ASP A 298 -6.74 -11.26 -12.01
C ASP A 298 -6.93 -11.25 -10.49
N SER A 299 -7.93 -10.53 -9.98
CA SER A 299 -8.28 -10.46 -8.55
C SER A 299 -8.73 -11.79 -7.92
N ASN A 300 -8.97 -12.83 -8.72
CA ASN A 300 -9.21 -14.20 -8.22
C ASN A 300 -7.92 -15.00 -8.10
N ALA A 301 -6.89 -14.63 -8.86
CA ALA A 301 -5.58 -15.22 -8.78
C ALA A 301 -4.89 -14.78 -7.50
N ALA A 302 -4.37 -15.77 -6.82
CA ALA A 302 -4.08 -15.67 -5.42
C ALA A 302 -2.59 -16.04 -5.24
N CYS A 303 -1.87 -15.23 -4.45
CA CYS A 303 -0.41 -15.29 -4.35
C CYS A 303 0.36 -15.17 -5.70
N SER A 304 -0.27 -14.61 -6.73
CA SER A 304 0.29 -14.49 -8.09
C SER A 304 1.32 -13.36 -8.23
N SER A 305 1.93 -13.23 -9.41
CA SER A 305 3.00 -12.28 -9.73
C SER A 305 2.60 -10.84 -9.42
N GLY A 306 3.39 -10.16 -8.59
CA GLY A 306 3.08 -8.82 -8.11
C GLY A 306 3.87 -8.49 -6.85
N LEU A 307 3.96 -7.21 -6.51
CA LEU A 307 4.42 -6.79 -5.20
C LEU A 307 3.27 -6.89 -4.21
N HIS A 308 3.34 -7.88 -3.33
CA HIS A 308 2.36 -8.08 -2.27
C HIS A 308 2.60 -7.13 -1.10
N VAL A 309 1.53 -6.48 -0.66
CA VAL A 309 1.47 -5.69 0.56
C VAL A 309 0.19 -6.02 1.31
N MET A 310 0.18 -5.74 2.61
CA MET A 310 -0.89 -6.19 3.51
C MET A 310 -1.24 -5.13 4.55
N SER A 311 -2.42 -5.22 5.15
CA SER A 311 -2.79 -4.45 6.33
C SER A 311 -2.35 -5.18 7.58
N LYS A 312 -2.43 -4.46 8.72
CA LYS A 312 -2.17 -5.01 10.04
C LYS A 312 -2.99 -6.28 10.33
N LYS A 313 -4.20 -6.41 9.78
CA LYS A 313 -5.10 -7.55 9.99
C LYS A 313 -4.61 -8.85 9.37
N TYR A 314 -3.74 -8.79 8.35
CA TYR A 314 -3.19 -9.98 7.70
C TYR A 314 -2.19 -10.75 8.59
N GLY A 315 -1.65 -10.09 9.63
CA GLY A 315 -0.83 -10.76 10.64
C GLY A 315 0.67 -10.92 10.32
N LEU A 316 1.19 -10.22 9.30
CA LEU A 316 2.64 -9.99 9.07
C LEU A 316 3.54 -11.23 9.20
N ARG A 317 3.25 -12.30 8.45
CA ARG A 317 3.87 -13.63 8.66
C ARG A 317 5.10 -13.95 7.79
N LEU A 318 5.31 -13.26 6.67
CA LEU A 318 6.25 -13.68 5.62
C LEU A 318 7.55 -12.86 5.59
N GLY A 319 8.45 -13.10 6.55
CA GLY A 319 9.76 -12.44 6.68
C GLY A 319 10.07 -12.03 8.12
N GLY A 320 11.36 -11.86 8.43
CA GLY A 320 11.85 -11.54 9.78
C GLY A 320 11.65 -10.09 10.22
N VAL A 321 11.42 -9.18 9.28
CA VAL A 321 11.27 -7.73 9.52
C VAL A 321 9.99 -7.24 8.87
N ALA A 322 9.19 -6.47 9.60
CA ALA A 322 8.02 -5.81 9.04
C ALA A 322 8.32 -4.33 8.77
N ILE A 323 7.96 -3.87 7.58
CA ILE A 323 8.21 -2.50 7.11
C ILE A 323 6.90 -1.82 6.68
N TYR A 324 6.81 -0.51 6.89
CA TYR A 324 5.77 0.33 6.31
C TYR A 324 6.14 0.72 4.89
N VAL A 325 5.15 0.68 4.01
CA VAL A 325 5.28 1.07 2.61
C VAL A 325 4.15 2.01 2.22
N LEU A 326 4.46 2.97 1.35
CA LEU A 326 3.48 3.78 0.66
C LEU A 326 3.20 3.16 -0.71
N VAL A 327 1.94 2.99 -1.04
CA VAL A 327 1.51 2.57 -2.38
C VAL A 327 0.68 3.66 -3.01
N ASN A 328 1.04 4.05 -4.22
CA ASN A 328 0.23 4.94 -5.02
C ASN A 328 -0.93 4.13 -5.60
N PRO A 329 -2.21 4.54 -5.41
CA PRO A 329 -3.35 3.83 -5.97
C PRO A 329 -3.27 3.57 -7.48
N MET A 330 -2.55 4.39 -8.25
CA MET A 330 -2.30 4.15 -9.68
C MET A 330 -1.50 2.86 -9.94
N ASN A 331 -0.67 2.45 -8.98
CA ASN A 331 0.25 1.31 -9.08
C ASN A 331 -0.36 0.02 -8.55
N VAL A 332 -1.60 0.04 -8.05
CA VAL A 332 -2.30 -1.17 -7.62
C VAL A 332 -2.70 -1.99 -8.84
N VAL A 333 -2.49 -3.29 -8.76
CA VAL A 333 -2.69 -4.23 -9.86
C VAL A 333 -3.96 -5.05 -9.64
N ALA A 334 -4.16 -5.57 -8.42
CA ALA A 334 -5.33 -6.37 -8.08
C ALA A 334 -5.58 -6.39 -6.57
N VAL A 335 -6.85 -6.35 -6.16
CA VAL A 335 -7.28 -6.54 -4.77
C VAL A 335 -7.98 -7.90 -4.68
N PRO A 336 -7.44 -8.89 -3.96
CA PRO A 336 -8.02 -10.24 -3.94
C PRO A 336 -9.49 -10.26 -3.55
N ALA A 337 -10.32 -10.93 -4.35
CA ALA A 337 -11.77 -11.00 -4.15
C ALA A 337 -12.17 -11.67 -2.81
N TYR A 338 -11.29 -12.52 -2.28
CA TYR A 338 -11.49 -13.32 -1.08
C TYR A 338 -10.81 -12.75 0.19
N ASP A 339 -9.97 -11.72 0.04
CA ASP A 339 -9.19 -11.16 1.14
C ASP A 339 -8.84 -9.69 0.88
N ASN A 340 -9.57 -8.80 1.55
CA ASN A 340 -9.35 -7.36 1.47
C ASN A 340 -8.23 -6.85 2.40
N THR A 341 -7.55 -7.73 3.13
CA THR A 341 -6.44 -7.35 4.02
C THR A 341 -5.08 -7.38 3.32
N LYS A 342 -5.04 -7.68 2.02
CA LYS A 342 -3.86 -7.61 1.17
C LYS A 342 -4.22 -7.11 -0.22
N PHE A 343 -3.22 -6.67 -0.98
CA PHE A 343 -3.37 -6.40 -2.41
C PHE A 343 -2.01 -6.51 -3.12
N ARG A 344 -2.07 -6.58 -4.46
CA ARG A 344 -0.91 -6.57 -5.35
C ARG A 344 -0.72 -5.20 -5.96
N CYS A 345 0.53 -4.73 -6.02
CA CYS A 345 0.92 -3.54 -6.77
C CYS A 345 2.15 -3.81 -7.65
N CYS A 346 2.44 -2.90 -8.58
CA CYS A 346 3.66 -2.93 -9.40
C CYS A 346 4.77 -2.05 -8.81
N GLU A 347 4.45 -1.16 -7.87
CA GLU A 347 5.42 -0.32 -7.16
C GLU A 347 4.96 0.04 -5.74
N TYR A 348 5.91 0.17 -4.81
CA TYR A 348 5.72 0.81 -3.51
C TYR A 348 6.99 1.54 -3.04
N LEU A 349 6.86 2.47 -2.09
CA LEU A 349 7.97 3.13 -1.41
C LEU A 349 8.08 2.65 0.05
N PRO A 350 9.11 1.89 0.44
CA PRO A 350 9.39 1.58 1.85
C PRO A 350 9.91 2.82 2.58
N PHE A 351 9.38 3.11 3.78
CA PHE A 351 9.71 4.37 4.48
C PHE A 351 9.93 4.23 5.99
N GLY A 352 9.75 3.06 6.58
CA GLY A 352 10.00 2.86 8.00
C GLY A 352 9.77 1.43 8.44
N LEU A 353 10.19 1.11 9.68
CA LEU A 353 9.92 -0.18 10.29
C LEU A 353 8.56 -0.17 10.99
N VAL A 354 7.88 -1.32 10.96
CA VAL A 354 6.64 -1.52 11.70
C VAL A 354 6.96 -1.64 13.18
N GLN A 355 6.32 -0.78 13.97
CA GLN A 355 6.36 -0.84 15.43
C GLN A 355 5.27 -1.78 15.94
N LYS A 356 5.62 -2.59 16.94
CA LYS A 356 4.69 -3.44 17.67
C LYS A 356 4.60 -2.95 19.11
N ASP A 357 3.43 -3.07 19.73
CA ASP A 357 3.26 -2.79 21.15
C ASP A 357 3.75 -3.95 22.01
N ASP A 358 3.62 -3.81 23.33
CA ASP A 358 4.05 -4.81 24.31
C ASP A 358 3.30 -6.16 24.17
N THR A 359 2.17 -6.18 23.46
CA THR A 359 1.40 -7.40 23.16
C THR A 359 1.82 -8.07 21.85
N GLY A 360 2.70 -7.41 21.08
CA GLY A 360 3.15 -7.85 19.77
C GLY A 360 2.24 -7.41 18.62
N ASP A 361 1.21 -6.62 18.91
CA ASP A 361 0.28 -6.10 17.91
C ASP A 361 0.88 -4.89 17.18
N VAL A 362 0.59 -4.79 15.89
CA VAL A 362 1.05 -3.67 15.05
C VAL A 362 0.42 -2.39 15.55
N ILE A 363 1.26 -1.47 15.99
CA ILE A 363 0.82 -0.12 16.37
C ILE A 363 0.39 0.58 15.08
N PRO A 364 -0.90 0.91 14.90
CA PRO A 364 -1.37 1.51 13.65
C PRO A 364 -0.66 2.82 13.38
N PHE A 365 -0.34 3.04 12.11
CA PHE A 365 0.16 4.30 11.62
C PHE A 365 -1.04 5.17 11.27
N GLU A 366 -1.31 6.16 12.12
CA GLU A 366 -2.43 7.09 11.94
C GLU A 366 -2.13 8.01 10.76
N PRO A 367 -3.05 8.15 9.79
CA PRO A 367 -2.85 9.05 8.66
C PRO A 367 -2.77 10.49 9.18
N GLY A 368 -1.61 11.10 8.98
CA GLY A 368 -1.35 12.51 9.20
C GLY A 368 -0.82 13.15 7.91
N THR A 369 -0.42 14.41 8.02
CA THR A 369 0.29 15.17 6.99
C THR A 369 1.69 14.59 6.77
N TYR A 370 1.76 13.40 6.16
CA TYR A 370 3.01 12.80 5.74
C TYR A 370 3.45 13.44 4.43
N SER A 371 4.47 14.28 4.53
CA SER A 371 5.22 14.85 3.41
C SER A 371 6.31 13.89 2.91
N VAL A 372 6.08 12.57 2.96
CA VAL A 372 6.99 11.64 2.28
C VAL A 372 6.79 11.87 0.79
N ASP A 373 7.89 12.16 0.09
CA ASP A 373 7.91 12.68 -1.28
C ASP A 373 7.42 11.69 -2.35
N TYR A 374 6.68 10.63 -1.98
CA TYR A 374 6.24 9.63 -2.94
C TYR A 374 5.21 10.18 -3.94
N ALA A 375 4.34 11.06 -3.47
CA ALA A 375 3.37 11.74 -4.33
C ALA A 375 4.08 12.65 -5.33
N ALA A 376 5.04 13.48 -4.91
CA ALA A 376 5.74 14.36 -5.84
C ALA A 376 6.72 13.58 -6.73
N TYR A 377 7.34 12.50 -6.25
CA TYR A 377 8.06 11.53 -7.08
C TYR A 377 7.15 10.99 -8.20
N SER A 378 5.96 10.50 -7.84
CA SER A 378 5.00 9.94 -8.80
C SER A 378 4.55 11.01 -9.80
N THR A 379 4.18 12.21 -9.32
CA THR A 379 3.76 13.32 -10.17
C THR A 379 4.87 13.75 -11.14
N LYS A 380 6.11 13.87 -10.65
CA LYS A 380 7.26 14.22 -11.49
C LYS A 380 7.45 13.18 -12.60
N HIS A 381 7.39 11.90 -12.26
CA HIS A 381 7.53 10.83 -13.23
C HIS A 381 6.43 10.84 -14.30
N LEU A 382 5.19 11.11 -13.89
CA LEU A 382 4.07 11.22 -14.81
C LEU A 382 4.17 12.43 -15.73
N VAL A 383 4.66 13.56 -15.23
CA VAL A 383 4.90 14.75 -16.07
C VAL A 383 6.00 14.46 -17.09
N GLU A 384 7.10 13.83 -16.69
CA GLU A 384 8.15 13.40 -17.62
C GLU A 384 7.62 12.44 -18.70
N LEU A 385 6.69 11.56 -18.35
CA LEU A 385 5.98 10.67 -19.27
C LEU A 385 5.12 11.46 -20.28
N ILE A 386 4.28 12.38 -19.78
CA ILE A 386 3.39 13.21 -20.61
C ILE A 386 4.21 14.10 -21.56
N THR A 387 5.24 14.77 -21.06
CA THR A 387 6.10 15.61 -21.90
C THR A 387 6.75 14.79 -23.02
N LYS A 388 7.28 13.61 -22.72
CA LYS A 388 7.84 12.72 -23.76
C LYS A 388 6.78 12.21 -24.73
N PHE A 389 5.54 12.03 -24.28
CA PHE A 389 4.42 11.67 -25.14
C PHE A 389 4.12 12.79 -26.13
N GLU A 390 3.95 14.02 -25.64
CA GLU A 390 3.69 15.21 -26.46
C GLU A 390 4.81 15.48 -27.48
N GLU A 391 6.06 15.18 -27.11
CA GLU A 391 7.22 15.32 -28.00
C GLU A 391 7.31 14.24 -29.10
N THR A 392 6.78 13.05 -28.87
CA THR A 392 6.99 11.89 -29.77
C THR A 392 5.76 11.49 -30.58
N ASP A 393 4.56 11.97 -30.23
CA ASP A 393 3.27 11.68 -30.89
C ASP A 393 3.04 10.17 -31.11
N LYS A 394 3.57 9.34 -30.20
CA LYS A 394 3.44 7.88 -30.25
C LYS A 394 2.23 7.43 -29.43
N PRO A 395 1.43 6.47 -29.93
CA PRO A 395 0.23 6.03 -29.24
C PRO A 395 0.48 5.25 -27.94
N GLU A 396 1.70 4.77 -27.74
CA GLU A 396 2.13 4.07 -26.52
C GLU A 396 3.52 4.60 -26.14
N LEU A 397 3.66 5.07 -24.90
CA LEU A 397 4.97 5.34 -24.31
C LEU A 397 5.21 4.45 -23.10
N THR A 398 6.44 3.93 -23.05
CA THR A 398 6.96 3.18 -21.90
C THR A 398 8.08 4.00 -21.28
N LEU A 399 7.89 4.46 -20.04
CA LEU A 399 8.99 4.84 -19.16
C LEU A 399 8.92 3.96 -17.92
N HIS A 400 10.09 3.49 -17.49
CA HIS A 400 10.27 2.83 -16.19
C HIS A 400 9.06 1.97 -15.78
N HIS A 401 8.71 0.97 -16.60
CA HIS A 401 7.74 -0.08 -16.25
C HIS A 401 6.25 0.28 -16.35
N PHE A 402 5.91 1.44 -16.92
CA PHE A 402 4.53 1.92 -17.05
C PHE A 402 4.17 2.18 -18.52
N SER A 403 3.10 1.54 -19.02
CA SER A 403 2.50 1.77 -20.34
C SER A 403 1.15 2.47 -20.17
N LEU A 404 0.93 3.55 -20.92
CA LEU A 404 -0.29 4.36 -20.85
C LEU A 404 -0.89 4.56 -22.24
N ASP A 405 -2.21 4.36 -22.35
CA ASP A 405 -3.01 4.71 -23.53
C ASP A 405 -3.17 6.24 -23.63
N ILE A 406 -3.07 6.80 -24.84
CA ILE A 406 -3.32 8.20 -25.20
C ILE A 406 -4.54 8.81 -24.50
N LYS A 407 -5.65 8.06 -24.43
CA LYS A 407 -6.88 8.57 -23.81
C LYS A 407 -6.68 8.81 -22.31
N LEU A 408 -6.00 7.87 -21.65
CA LEU A 408 -5.64 7.96 -20.25
C LEU A 408 -4.60 9.06 -20.03
N VAL A 409 -3.61 9.22 -20.92
CA VAL A 409 -2.60 10.31 -20.84
C VAL A 409 -3.27 11.69 -20.83
N LYS A 410 -4.27 11.94 -21.69
CA LYS A 410 -4.98 13.22 -21.74
C LYS A 410 -5.80 13.49 -20.48
N GLU A 411 -6.52 12.48 -20.00
CA GLU A 411 -7.26 12.55 -18.73
C GLU A 411 -6.28 12.79 -17.57
N MET A 412 -5.12 12.13 -17.58
CA MET A 412 -4.06 12.27 -16.58
C MET A 412 -3.43 13.67 -16.56
N SER A 413 -3.21 14.33 -17.70
CA SER A 413 -2.61 15.67 -17.74
C SER A 413 -3.44 16.69 -16.95
N GLU A 414 -4.77 16.69 -17.16
CA GLU A 414 -5.69 17.59 -16.44
C GLU A 414 -5.72 17.28 -14.93
N VAL A 415 -5.71 16.00 -14.56
CA VAL A 415 -5.59 15.57 -13.15
C VAL A 415 -4.28 16.09 -12.55
N LEU A 416 -3.16 15.89 -13.24
CA LEU A 416 -1.83 16.15 -12.72
C LEU A 416 -1.55 17.64 -12.54
N GLU A 417 -2.03 18.52 -13.42
CA GLU A 417 -1.93 19.96 -13.24
C GLU A 417 -2.60 20.41 -11.92
N LYS A 418 -3.77 19.85 -11.60
CA LYS A 418 -4.49 20.17 -10.36
C LYS A 418 -3.81 19.54 -9.13
N MET A 419 -3.30 18.32 -9.26
CA MET A 419 -2.51 17.67 -8.20
C MET A 419 -1.22 18.44 -7.92
N GLN A 420 -0.51 18.92 -8.95
CA GLN A 420 0.68 19.75 -8.81
C GLN A 420 0.38 21.06 -8.09
N SER A 421 -0.72 21.75 -8.45
CA SER A 421 -1.17 22.96 -7.75
C SER A 421 -1.40 22.68 -6.25
N THR A 422 -2.10 21.59 -5.93
CA THR A 422 -2.43 21.18 -4.56
C THR A 422 -1.19 20.77 -3.75
N ILE A 423 -0.27 20.02 -4.35
CA ILE A 423 0.98 19.59 -3.72
C ILE A 423 1.91 20.80 -3.51
N SER A 424 2.05 21.67 -4.51
CA SER A 424 2.92 22.85 -4.45
C SER A 424 2.47 23.87 -3.41
N GLN A 425 1.15 24.02 -3.19
CA GLN A 425 0.60 24.86 -2.12
C GLN A 425 0.91 24.34 -0.71
N ARG A 426 1.22 23.04 -0.55
CA ARG A 426 1.65 22.45 0.72
C ARG A 426 3.15 22.54 0.98
N VAL A 427 3.95 22.85 -0.04
CA VAL A 427 5.40 23.09 0.08
C VAL A 427 5.69 24.52 0.58
N ILE A 428 4.69 25.42 0.62
CA ILE A 428 4.83 26.78 1.14
C ILE A 428 3.94 26.98 2.36
N VAL A 429 4.20 26.27 3.47
CA VAL A 429 4.06 26.80 4.84
C VAL A 429 4.94 25.96 5.77
N VAL A 430 6.21 26.34 5.96
CA VAL A 430 6.92 26.49 7.25
C VAL A 430 8.13 27.39 7.00
#